data_AF-A0A3D1ZVN8-F1
#
_entry.id   AF-A0A3D1ZVN8-F1
#
_cell.length_a   1.000
_cell.length_b   1.000
_cell.length_c   1.000
_cell.angle_alpha   90.00
_cell.angle_beta   90.00
_cell.angle_gamma   90.00
#
_symmetry.space_group_name_H-M   'P 1'
#
loop_
_entity.id
_entity.type
_entity.pdbx_description
1 polymer ?
#
loop_
_entity_poly.entity_id
_entity_poly.type
_entity_poly.pdbx_seq_one_letter_code
_entity_poly.pdbx_strand_id
1 'polypeptide(L)' 'LLDNQDINTLNQSLPASSQQLTYAKQVLMTALDTSAEQEIQALIQGLRGQAIAPGPSGAPTRGRLDTLPT' A
#
# COMPACT_ATOMS: atom_id res chain seq x y z
N LEU A 1 -4.99 12.99 6.28
CA LEU A 1 -5.88 12.02 5.61
C LEU A 1 -7.22 12.01 6.32
N LEU A 2 -8.31 11.56 5.69
CA LEU A 2 -9.59 11.35 6.38
C LEU A 2 -9.39 10.44 7.60
N ASP A 3 -9.94 10.84 8.74
CA ASP A 3 -9.90 10.03 9.94
C ASP A 3 -10.98 8.94 9.90
N ASN A 4 -10.84 7.94 10.78
CA ASN A 4 -11.78 6.82 10.79
C ASN A 4 -13.22 7.29 11.09
N GLN A 5 -13.35 8.37 11.86
CA GLN A 5 -14.65 8.99 12.13
C GLN A 5 -15.26 9.59 10.86
N ASP A 6 -14.47 10.29 10.03
CA ASP A 6 -14.95 10.84 8.76
C ASP A 6 -15.47 9.72 7.85
N ILE A 7 -14.72 8.63 7.71
CA ILE A 7 -15.10 7.49 6.86
C ILE A 7 -16.39 6.82 7.38
N ASN A 8 -16.53 6.69 8.72
CA ASN A 8 -17.73 6.10 9.32
C ASN A 8 -18.99 6.93 9.03
N THR A 9 -18.89 8.27 9.02
CA THR A 9 -20.04 9.12 8.66
C THR A 9 -20.47 8.91 7.22
N LEU A 10 -19.51 8.75 6.29
CA LEU A 10 -19.79 8.47 4.89
C LEU A 10 -20.45 7.11 4.67
N ASN A 11 -20.33 6.17 5.61
CA ASN A 11 -20.95 4.85 5.47
C ASN A 11 -22.49 4.93 5.38
N GLN A 12 -23.10 5.95 6.02
CA GLN A 12 -24.55 6.13 6.03
C GLN A 12 -25.11 6.67 4.70
N SER A 13 -24.32 7.48 3.98
CA SER A 13 -24.75 8.15 2.75
C SER A 13 -24.11 7.56 1.48
N LEU A 14 -22.90 7.03 1.58
CA LEU A 14 -22.06 6.52 0.49
C LEU A 14 -21.32 5.23 0.92
N PRO A 15 -22.03 4.13 1.20
CA PRO A 15 -21.44 2.90 1.76
C PRO A 15 -20.34 2.30 0.88
N ALA A 16 -20.52 2.29 -0.45
CA ALA A 16 -19.50 1.79 -1.37
C ALA A 16 -18.20 2.61 -1.33
N SER A 17 -18.32 3.94 -1.28
CA SER A 17 -17.16 4.84 -1.18
C SER A 17 -16.46 4.71 0.17
N SER A 18 -17.22 4.61 1.26
CA SER A 18 -16.69 4.34 2.61
C SER A 18 -15.85 3.05 2.65
N GLN A 19 -16.32 1.98 1.99
CA GLN A 19 -15.57 0.73 1.88
C GLN A 19 -14.24 0.91 1.13
N GLN A 20 -14.23 1.65 0.02
CA GLN A 20 -13.00 1.89 -0.74
C GLN A 20 -12.00 2.76 0.05
N LEU A 21 -12.48 3.78 0.77
CA LEU A 21 -11.64 4.62 1.61
C LEU A 21 -11.04 3.84 2.77
N THR A 22 -11.83 2.95 3.39
CA THR A 22 -11.35 2.03 4.43
C THR A 22 -10.23 1.15 3.89
N TYR A 23 -10.45 0.52 2.73
CA TYR A 23 -9.43 -0.33 2.09
C TYR A 23 -8.16 0.45 1.73
N ALA A 24 -8.31 1.64 1.12
CA ALA A 24 -7.17 2.47 0.77
C ALA A 24 -6.36 2.87 2.01
N LYS A 25 -7.02 3.22 3.12
CA LYS A 25 -6.34 3.64 4.36
C LYS A 25 -5.71 2.48 5.11
N GLN A 26 -6.39 1.34 5.23
CA GLN A 26 -5.94 0.24 6.08
C GLN A 26 -5.04 -0.77 5.37
N VAL A 27 -5.15 -0.87 4.05
CA VAL A 27 -4.38 -1.85 3.26
C VAL A 27 -3.37 -1.14 2.39
N LEU A 28 -3.81 -0.23 1.51
CA LEU A 28 -2.91 0.38 0.53
C LEU A 28 -1.89 1.31 1.17
N MET A 29 -2.31 2.16 2.12
CA MET A 29 -1.37 3.04 2.82
C MET A 29 -0.32 2.23 3.59
N THR A 30 -0.73 1.20 4.32
CA THR A 30 0.20 0.32 5.05
C THR A 30 1.16 -0.40 4.10
N ALA A 31 0.69 -0.86 2.94
CA ALA A 31 1.56 -1.48 1.93
C ALA A 31 2.56 -0.46 1.35
N LEU A 32 2.16 0.80 1.16
CA LEU A 32 3.06 1.87 0.70
C LEU A 32 4.11 2.24 1.76
N ASP A 33 3.72 2.34 3.03
CA ASP A 33 4.68 2.61 4.11
C ASP A 33 5.69 1.46 4.24
N THR A 34 5.20 0.22 4.17
CA THR A 34 6.05 -0.99 4.16
C THR A 34 7.00 -1.00 2.97
N SER A 35 6.54 -0.56 1.80
CA SER A 35 7.35 -0.46 0.57
C SER A 35 8.55 0.46 0.79
N ALA A 36 8.34 1.65 1.36
CA ALA A 36 9.42 2.60 1.61
C ALA A 36 10.51 2.01 2.54
N GLU A 37 10.10 1.26 3.57
CA GLU A 37 11.04 0.57 4.45
C GLU A 37 11.79 -0.55 3.71
N GLN A 38 11.08 -1.39 2.96
CA GLN A 38 11.64 -2.53 2.23
C GLN A 38 12.61 -2.10 1.13
N GLU A 39 12.30 -1.04 0.37
CA GLU A 39 13.16 -0.49 -0.68
C GLU A 39 14.51 -0.04 -0.13
N ILE A 40 14.53 0.69 0.99
CA ILE A 40 15.77 1.15 1.63
C ILE A 40 16.59 -0.04 2.13
N GLN A 41 15.95 -1.02 2.78
CA GLN A 41 16.65 -2.21 3.27
C GLN A 41 17.22 -3.05 2.13
N ALA A 42 16.44 -3.26 1.06
CA ALA A 42 16.88 -4.00 -0.12
C ALA A 42 18.05 -3.30 -0.82
N LEU A 43 18.03 -1.96 -0.90
CA LEU A 43 19.15 -1.18 -1.43
C LEU A 43 20.42 -1.39 -0.59
N ILE A 44 20.32 -1.28 0.74
CA ILE A 44 21.46 -1.49 1.65
C ILE A 44 22.02 -2.91 1.53
N GLN A 45 21.14 -3.92 1.48
CA GLN A 45 21.52 -5.32 1.30
C GLN A 45 22.21 -5.56 -0.05
N GLY A 46 21.67 -5.01 -1.14
CA GLY A 46 22.26 -5.09 -2.46
C GLY A 46 23.65 -4.46 -2.52
N LEU A 47 23.83 -3.29 -1.89
CA LEU A 47 25.14 -2.63 -1.77
C LEU A 47 26.15 -3.44 -0.94
N ARG A 48 25.68 -4.32 -0.04
CA ARG A 48 26.52 -5.29 0.69
C ARG A 48 26.84 -6.56 -0.12
N GLY A 49 26.40 -6.65 -1.37
CA GLY A 49 26.57 -7.82 -2.22
C GLY A 49 25.65 -9.00 -1.85
N GLN A 50 24.55 -8.73 -1.15
CA GLN A 50 23.56 -9.76 -0.81
C GLN A 50 22.54 -9.93 -1.94
N ALA A 51 22.02 -11.14 -2.10
CA ALA A 51 20.97 -11.42 -3.06
C ALA A 51 19.61 -10.87 -2.57
N ILE A 52 18.88 -10.18 -3.45
CA ILE A 52 17.53 -9.66 -3.19
C ILE A 52 16.52 -10.53 -3.93
N ALA A 53 15.45 -10.92 -3.24
CA ALA A 53 14.38 -11.70 -3.85
C ALA A 53 13.66 -10.89 -4.94
N PRO A 54 13.28 -11.49 -6.07
CA PRO A 54 12.51 -10.80 -7.09
C PRO A 54 11.08 -10.54 -6.60
N GLY A 55 10.51 -9.39 -6.98
CA GLY A 55 9.12 -9.04 -6.74
C GLY A 55 8.27 -8.98 -8.02
N PRO A 56 6.93 -9.03 -7.90
CA PRO A 56 6.02 -8.78 -9.02
C PRO A 56 6.22 -7.37 -9.61
N SER A 57 6.03 -7.24 -10.93
CA SER A 57 6.17 -5.98 -11.66
C SER A 57 4.87 -5.55 -12.33
N GLY A 58 4.68 -4.23 -12.47
CA GLY A 58 3.49 -3.60 -13.05
C GLY A 58 3.15 -2.26 -12.40
N ALA A 59 2.18 -1.54 -12.97
CA ALA A 59 1.67 -0.31 -12.37
C ALA A 59 0.48 -0.62 -11.44
N PRO A 60 0.54 -0.31 -10.13
CA PRO A 60 -0.57 -0.54 -9.19
C PRO A 60 -1.89 0.08 -9.67
N THR A 61 -1.80 1.24 -10.32
CA THR A 61 -2.93 2.01 -10.87
C THR A 61 -3.68 1.30 -12.00
N ARG A 62 -3.16 0.17 -12.52
CA ARG A 62 -3.82 -0.68 -13.53
C ARG A 62 -4.47 -1.93 -12.92
N GLY A 63 -4.84 -1.86 -11.64
CA GLY A 63 -5.46 -2.98 -10.91
C GLY A 63 -4.49 -4.04 -10.42
N ARG A 64 -3.19 -3.73 -10.42
CA ARG A 64 -2.11 -4.64 -9.99
C ARG A 64 -1.66 -4.33 -8.56
N LEU A 65 -2.60 -4.33 -7.62
CA LEU A 65 -2.29 -4.08 -6.21
C LEU A 65 -1.42 -5.20 -5.60
N ASP A 66 -1.30 -6.33 -6.28
CA ASP A 66 -0.35 -7.41 -5.99
C ASP A 66 1.12 -7.01 -6.16
N THR A 67 1.41 -5.85 -6.78
CA THR A 67 2.77 -5.30 -6.84
C THR A 67 3.17 -4.50 -5.59
N LEU A 68 2.33 -4.49 -4.55
CA LEU A 68 2.62 -3.88 -3.26
C LEU A 68 2.59 -4.95 -2.16
N PRO A 69 3.44 -4.83 -1.12
CA PRO A 69 4.53 -3.86 -1.00
C PRO A 69 5.69 -4.18 -1.97
N THR A 70 6.59 -3.22 -2.16
CA THR A 70 7.77 -3.35 -3.04
C THR A 70 9.05 -3.68 -2.29
#